data_AF-N4WBV5-F1
#
_entry.id   AF-N4WBV5-F1
#
_cell.length_a   1.000
_cell.length_b   1.000
_cell.length_c   1.000
_cell.angle_alpha   90.00
_cell.angle_beta   90.00
_cell.angle_gamma   90.00
#
_symmetry.space_group_name_H-M   'P 1'
#
loop_
_entity.id
_entity.type
_entity.pdbx_description
1 polymer ?
#
loop_
_entity_poly.entity_id
_entity_poly.type
_entity_poly.pdbx_seq_one_letter_code
_entity_poly.pdbx_strand_id
1 'polypeptide(L)'
;MANRHVHIEEVRAFHDELKRNTTAIQDQLHEIQSNIDQIIQLDDFQGKSADAAKDYFQVFHGTLIQAFQGIFEQLEKNVSKHLEDFQQEIDPHQHAIIQEEYLEAQEHDIINTYAQLDRLAYDARQIIHSVSDITSATAPSTAHMVESRDDSLQVMDKLDRQTEHFSTSYRRDHEQMQSAFHEIESLMRKVSSYKPSERTTDWFSDQLPRVQSFMAEAKEQTAFHRMLLSQKDRTRQNILSQRKTLDIERRGGLRSYEEQTAENASAYYSKATSAKQYDFSAYDKERIGNTWVLSKNGKVDQEAARASEAYNEAIKNGEIQLEGP
;
A
#
# COMPACT_ATOMS: atom_id res chain seq x y z
N MET A 1 -12.50 -1.12 24.25
CA MET A 1 -11.85 -1.62 23.01
C MET A 1 -12.29 -3.05 22.80
N ALA A 2 -12.37 -3.53 21.56
CA ALA A 2 -12.74 -4.92 21.30
C ALA A 2 -11.53 -5.79 21.70
N ASN A 3 -11.70 -6.69 22.67
CA ASN A 3 -10.64 -7.58 23.14
C ASN A 3 -10.21 -8.49 21.98
N ARG A 4 -9.06 -8.21 21.36
CA ARG A 4 -8.53 -9.03 20.26
C ARG A 4 -7.78 -10.22 20.84
N HIS A 5 -8.40 -11.37 20.67
CA HIS A 5 -7.82 -12.66 21.00
C HIS A 5 -7.69 -13.48 19.71
N VAL A 6 -6.45 -13.81 19.33
CA VAL A 6 -6.19 -14.58 18.10
C VAL A 6 -5.37 -15.82 18.45
N HIS A 7 -5.98 -16.99 18.24
CA HIS A 7 -5.31 -18.28 18.21
C HIS A 7 -5.01 -18.66 16.77
N ILE A 8 -3.73 -18.64 16.36
CA ILE A 8 -3.39 -18.96 14.97
C ILE A 8 -3.75 -20.41 14.60
N GLU A 9 -3.83 -21.30 15.59
CA GLU A 9 -4.29 -22.69 15.42
C GLU A 9 -5.75 -22.76 14.96
N GLU A 10 -6.64 -21.91 15.51
CA GLU A 10 -8.04 -21.84 15.08
C GLU A 10 -8.14 -21.32 13.65
N VAL A 11 -7.32 -20.33 13.29
CA VAL A 11 -7.27 -19.77 11.93
C VAL A 11 -6.76 -20.82 10.93
N ARG A 12 -5.78 -21.63 11.30
CA ARG A 12 -5.30 -22.76 10.47
C ARG A 12 -6.37 -23.84 10.31
N ALA A 13 -7.04 -24.23 11.39
CA ALA A 13 -8.13 -25.19 11.31
C ALA A 13 -9.26 -24.70 10.38
N PHE A 14 -9.60 -23.41 10.48
CA PHE A 14 -10.53 -22.76 9.55
C PHE A 14 -10.02 -22.80 8.11
N HIS A 15 -8.74 -22.52 7.86
CA HIS A 15 -8.15 -22.60 6.52
C HIS A 15 -8.21 -24.02 5.94
N ASP A 16 -7.91 -25.04 6.74
CA ASP A 16 -7.99 -26.44 6.31
C ASP A 16 -9.42 -26.88 6.00
N GLU A 17 -10.41 -26.40 6.77
CA GLU A 17 -11.83 -26.60 6.47
C GLU A 17 -12.25 -25.87 5.20
N LEU A 18 -11.89 -24.60 5.07
CA LEU A 18 -12.16 -23.77 3.90
C LEU A 18 -11.59 -24.42 2.64
N LYS A 19 -10.35 -24.90 2.69
CA LYS A 19 -9.69 -25.58 1.57
C LYS A 19 -10.45 -26.83 1.15
N ARG A 20 -10.78 -27.72 2.10
CA ARG A 20 -11.56 -28.93 1.83
C ARG A 20 -12.90 -28.61 1.16
N ASN A 21 -13.62 -27.62 1.70
CA ASN A 21 -14.91 -27.19 1.15
C ASN A 21 -14.77 -26.59 -0.25
N THR A 22 -13.74 -25.76 -0.46
CA THR A 22 -13.44 -25.12 -1.74
C THR A 22 -13.11 -26.16 -2.81
N THR A 23 -12.27 -27.15 -2.50
CA THR A 23 -11.97 -28.27 -3.42
C THR A 23 -13.24 -29.05 -3.77
N ALA A 24 -14.06 -29.41 -2.78
CA ALA A 24 -15.30 -30.15 -3.04
C ALA A 24 -16.27 -29.37 -3.95
N ILE A 25 -16.40 -28.05 -3.75
CA ILE A 25 -17.23 -27.20 -4.61
C ILE A 25 -16.64 -27.08 -6.01
N GLN A 26 -15.33 -26.95 -6.14
CA GLN A 26 -14.66 -26.92 -7.45
C GLN A 26 -14.88 -28.21 -8.23
N ASP A 27 -14.78 -29.37 -7.58
CA ASP A 27 -15.04 -30.68 -8.20
C ASP A 27 -16.49 -30.76 -8.71
N GLN A 28 -17.46 -30.34 -7.90
CA GLN A 28 -18.87 -30.28 -8.31
C GLN A 28 -19.10 -29.33 -9.49
N LEU A 29 -18.46 -28.17 -9.50
CA LEU A 29 -18.53 -27.22 -10.61
C LEU A 29 -17.90 -27.79 -11.88
N HIS A 30 -16.81 -28.55 -11.77
CA HIS A 30 -16.21 -29.26 -12.89
C HIS A 30 -17.12 -30.36 -13.45
N GLU A 31 -17.83 -31.09 -12.58
CA GLU A 31 -18.81 -32.08 -13.01
C GLU A 31 -19.96 -31.43 -13.78
N ILE A 32 -20.51 -30.32 -13.27
CA ILE A 32 -21.56 -29.56 -13.96
C ILE A 32 -21.06 -29.05 -15.32
N GLN A 33 -19.84 -28.51 -15.39
CA GLN A 33 -19.24 -28.07 -16.66
C GLN A 33 -19.12 -29.24 -17.63
N SER A 34 -18.62 -30.39 -17.19
CA SER A 34 -18.49 -31.59 -18.02
C SER A 34 -19.85 -32.06 -18.56
N ASN A 35 -20.91 -32.01 -17.74
CA ASN A 35 -22.25 -32.39 -18.17
C ASN A 35 -22.80 -31.41 -19.22
N ILE A 36 -22.53 -30.11 -19.07
CA ILE A 36 -22.88 -29.10 -20.08
C ILE A 36 -22.10 -29.37 -21.38
N ASP A 37 -20.81 -29.63 -21.29
CA ASP A 37 -19.96 -29.89 -22.46
C ASP A 37 -20.43 -31.13 -23.22
N GLN A 38 -20.85 -32.18 -22.52
CA GLN A 38 -21.46 -33.35 -23.14
C GLN A 38 -22.73 -32.99 -23.94
N ILE A 39 -23.64 -32.18 -23.37
CA ILE A 39 -24.85 -31.73 -24.07
C ILE A 39 -24.50 -30.92 -25.33
N ILE A 40 -23.50 -30.03 -25.23
CA ILE A 40 -23.02 -29.22 -26.36
C ILE A 40 -22.47 -30.11 -27.48
N GLN A 41 -21.78 -31.20 -27.13
CA GLN A 41 -21.14 -32.13 -28.06
C GLN A 41 -22.08 -33.21 -28.63
N LEU A 42 -23.35 -33.28 -28.22
CA LEU A 42 -24.30 -34.26 -28.77
C LEU A 42 -24.62 -33.94 -30.23
N ASP A 43 -24.20 -34.80 -31.15
CA ASP A 43 -24.48 -34.69 -32.59
C ASP A 43 -25.99 -34.82 -32.90
N ASP A 44 -26.69 -35.68 -32.17
CA ASP A 44 -28.14 -35.89 -32.32
C ASP A 44 -28.97 -34.71 -31.78
N PHE A 45 -28.38 -33.84 -30.95
CA PHE A 45 -29.03 -32.63 -30.46
C PHE A 45 -28.80 -31.48 -31.43
N GLN A 46 -29.61 -31.46 -32.49
CA GLN A 46 -29.44 -30.60 -33.66
C GLN A 46 -30.71 -29.83 -34.05
N GLY A 47 -30.53 -28.79 -34.86
CA GLY A 47 -31.58 -27.88 -35.32
C GLY A 47 -31.54 -26.54 -34.59
N LYS A 48 -32.21 -25.52 -35.14
CA LYS A 48 -32.05 -24.12 -34.69
C LYS A 48 -32.25 -23.93 -33.19
N SER A 49 -33.26 -24.55 -32.60
CA SER A 49 -33.52 -24.47 -31.16
C SER A 49 -32.46 -25.19 -30.32
N ALA A 50 -31.92 -26.30 -30.82
CA ALA A 50 -30.84 -27.03 -30.16
C ALA A 50 -29.54 -26.22 -30.20
N ASP A 51 -29.21 -25.64 -31.35
CA ASP A 51 -28.04 -24.76 -31.52
C ASP A 51 -28.12 -23.56 -30.56
N ALA A 52 -29.27 -22.90 -30.47
CA ALA A 52 -29.47 -21.79 -29.54
C ALA A 52 -29.38 -22.22 -28.06
N ALA A 53 -29.81 -23.44 -27.71
CA ALA A 53 -29.66 -23.98 -26.37
C ALA A 53 -28.19 -24.25 -26.03
N LYS A 54 -27.42 -24.84 -26.96
CA LYS A 54 -25.98 -25.07 -26.81
C LYS A 54 -25.24 -23.74 -26.59
N ASP A 55 -25.54 -22.73 -27.42
CA ASP A 55 -24.98 -21.39 -27.28
C ASP A 55 -25.34 -20.76 -25.93
N TYR A 56 -26.59 -20.90 -25.48
CA TYR A 56 -27.02 -20.38 -24.18
C TYR A 56 -26.26 -21.05 -23.03
N PHE A 57 -26.14 -22.39 -23.04
CA PHE A 57 -25.39 -23.11 -22.02
C PHE A 57 -23.92 -22.70 -21.99
N GLN A 58 -23.29 -22.57 -23.16
CA GLN A 58 -21.89 -22.16 -23.24
C GLN A 58 -21.68 -20.71 -22.76
N VAL A 59 -22.49 -19.77 -23.26
CA VAL A 59 -22.31 -18.34 -23.00
C VAL A 59 -22.64 -18.00 -21.55
N PHE A 60 -23.79 -18.45 -21.04
CA PHE A 60 -24.26 -18.08 -19.71
C PHE A 60 -23.74 -19.02 -18.64
N HIS A 61 -24.14 -20.30 -18.69
CA HIS A 61 -23.79 -21.25 -17.64
C HIS A 61 -22.29 -21.54 -17.58
N GLY A 62 -21.63 -21.74 -18.72
CA GLY A 62 -20.19 -21.95 -18.77
C GLY A 62 -19.40 -20.78 -18.18
N THR A 63 -19.75 -19.55 -18.55
CA THR A 63 -19.09 -18.36 -17.97
C THR A 63 -19.37 -18.23 -16.46
N LEU A 64 -20.59 -18.51 -16.02
CA LEU A 64 -20.96 -18.41 -14.60
C LEU A 64 -20.20 -19.44 -13.74
N ILE A 65 -20.09 -20.68 -14.23
CA ILE A 65 -19.30 -21.75 -13.58
C ILE A 65 -17.84 -21.30 -13.46
N GLN A 66 -17.25 -20.79 -14.53
CA GLN A 66 -15.89 -20.27 -14.52
C GLN A 66 -15.70 -19.12 -13.50
N ALA A 67 -16.67 -18.21 -13.40
CA ALA A 67 -16.61 -17.13 -12.43
C ALA A 67 -16.66 -17.67 -10.98
N PHE A 68 -17.52 -18.65 -10.69
CA PHE A 68 -17.56 -19.29 -9.37
C PHE A 68 -16.27 -20.04 -9.03
N GLN A 69 -15.73 -20.82 -9.97
CA GLN A 69 -14.42 -21.47 -9.81
C GLN A 69 -13.35 -20.44 -9.45
N GLY A 70 -13.37 -19.29 -10.12
CA GLY A 70 -12.45 -18.20 -9.87
C GLY A 70 -12.58 -17.56 -8.49
N ILE A 71 -13.79 -17.43 -7.97
CA ILE A 71 -14.07 -16.95 -6.60
C ILE A 71 -13.47 -17.88 -5.56
N PHE A 72 -13.77 -19.17 -5.66
CA PHE A 72 -13.31 -20.17 -4.70
C PHE A 72 -11.78 -20.26 -4.68
N GLU A 73 -11.15 -20.24 -5.84
CA GLU A 73 -9.70 -20.23 -5.96
C GLU A 73 -9.06 -18.96 -5.37
N GLN A 74 -9.69 -17.78 -5.55
CA GLN A 74 -9.19 -16.52 -4.98
C GLN A 74 -9.37 -16.49 -3.46
N LEU A 75 -10.46 -17.05 -2.94
CA LEU A 75 -10.75 -17.13 -1.51
C LEU A 75 -9.70 -17.97 -0.78
N GLU A 76 -9.44 -19.20 -1.25
CA GLU A 76 -8.40 -20.07 -0.67
C GLU A 76 -7.04 -19.38 -0.70
N LYS A 77 -6.69 -18.75 -1.82
CA LYS A 77 -5.41 -18.06 -1.98
C LYS A 77 -5.24 -16.89 -1.03
N ASN A 78 -6.29 -16.09 -0.83
CA ASN A 78 -6.25 -14.96 0.09
C ASN A 78 -5.96 -15.45 1.52
N VAL A 79 -6.73 -16.42 2.02
CA VAL A 79 -6.55 -16.95 3.38
C VAL A 79 -5.19 -17.62 3.54
N SER A 80 -4.74 -18.39 2.55
CA SER A 80 -3.41 -19.01 2.55
C SER A 80 -2.30 -17.96 2.65
N LYS A 81 -2.42 -16.87 1.88
CA LYS A 81 -1.46 -15.77 1.92
C LYS A 81 -1.49 -15.04 3.26
N HIS A 82 -2.66 -14.74 3.81
CA HIS A 82 -2.77 -14.06 5.10
C HIS A 82 -2.10 -14.88 6.22
N LEU A 83 -2.23 -16.21 6.18
CA LEU A 83 -1.53 -17.11 7.10
C LEU A 83 0.00 -17.14 6.90
N GLU A 84 0.47 -17.05 5.65
CA GLU A 84 1.90 -17.00 5.33
C GLU A 84 2.51 -15.67 5.80
N ASP A 85 1.86 -14.56 5.46
CA ASP A 85 2.29 -13.22 5.87
C ASP A 85 2.27 -13.09 7.41
N PHE A 86 1.28 -13.67 8.11
CA PHE A 86 1.26 -13.70 9.58
C PHE A 86 2.52 -14.36 10.15
N GLN A 87 2.92 -15.51 9.57
CA GLN A 87 4.11 -16.25 10.03
C GLN A 87 5.41 -15.49 9.77
N GLN A 88 5.47 -14.71 8.70
CA GLN A 88 6.66 -13.96 8.32
C GLN A 88 6.77 -12.63 9.08
N GLU A 89 5.65 -11.97 9.31
CA GLU A 89 5.61 -10.60 9.82
C GLU A 89 5.33 -10.53 11.33
N ILE A 90 4.55 -11.44 11.89
CA ILE A 90 4.12 -11.37 13.29
C ILE A 90 4.81 -12.41 14.15
N ASP A 91 4.51 -13.70 13.93
CA ASP A 91 5.06 -14.79 14.74
C ASP A 91 5.17 -16.07 13.91
N PRO A 92 6.37 -16.65 13.75
CA PRO A 92 6.57 -17.89 12.99
C PRO A 92 5.98 -19.15 13.67
N HIS A 93 5.63 -19.07 14.96
CA HIS A 93 5.17 -20.22 15.73
C HIS A 93 3.75 -20.65 15.33
N GLN A 94 3.56 -21.95 15.13
CA GLN A 94 2.29 -22.52 14.66
C GLN A 94 1.15 -22.47 15.69
N HIS A 95 1.48 -22.18 16.94
CA HIS A 95 0.54 -22.03 18.06
C HIS A 95 0.64 -20.64 18.69
N ALA A 96 1.00 -19.61 17.90
CA ALA A 96 1.02 -18.23 18.38
C ALA A 96 -0.37 -17.85 18.95
N ILE A 97 -0.33 -17.19 20.11
CA ILE A 97 -1.50 -16.66 20.82
C ILE A 97 -1.22 -15.20 21.09
N ILE A 98 -2.03 -14.31 20.53
CA ILE A 98 -1.93 -12.87 20.76
C ILE A 98 -3.13 -12.44 21.60
N GLN A 99 -2.83 -11.83 22.75
CA GLN A 99 -3.81 -11.33 23.70
C GLN A 99 -3.51 -9.85 23.97
N GLU A 100 -4.27 -8.97 23.35
CA GLU A 100 -4.06 -7.51 23.46
C GLU A 100 -4.09 -7.05 24.93
N GLU A 101 -5.08 -7.51 25.70
CA GLU A 101 -5.19 -7.18 27.14
C GLU A 101 -3.99 -7.68 27.97
N TYR A 102 -3.41 -8.84 27.63
CA TYR A 102 -2.22 -9.33 28.32
C TYR A 102 -1.00 -8.46 27.99
N LEU A 103 -0.85 -8.04 26.74
CA LEU A 103 0.23 -7.14 26.33
C LEU A 103 0.11 -5.79 27.05
N GLU A 104 -1.07 -5.17 27.04
CA GLU A 104 -1.31 -3.91 27.77
C GLU A 104 -1.03 -4.04 29.28
N ALA A 105 -1.47 -5.14 29.90
CA ALA A 105 -1.23 -5.40 31.31
C ALA A 105 0.28 -5.56 31.62
N GLN A 106 1.00 -6.32 30.80
CA GLN A 106 2.45 -6.49 30.97
C GLN A 106 3.21 -5.17 30.76
N GLU A 107 2.76 -4.31 29.85
CA GLU A 107 3.39 -3.01 29.61
C GLU A 107 3.26 -2.14 30.86
N HIS A 108 2.06 -2.10 31.43
CA HIS A 108 1.78 -1.38 32.65
C HIS A 108 2.60 -1.91 33.83
N ASP A 109 2.68 -3.23 34.00
CA ASP A 109 3.46 -3.88 35.05
C ASP A 109 4.96 -3.60 34.94
N ILE A 110 5.51 -3.64 33.71
CA ILE A 110 6.90 -3.29 33.42
C ILE A 110 7.15 -1.82 33.82
N ILE A 111 6.35 -0.88 33.31
CA ILE A 111 6.51 0.55 33.60
C ILE A 111 6.48 0.80 35.11
N ASN A 112 5.50 0.22 35.81
CA ASN A 112 5.33 0.40 37.24
C ASN A 112 6.49 -0.21 38.04
N THR A 113 6.93 -1.42 37.68
CA THR A 113 8.04 -2.11 38.36
C THR A 113 9.34 -1.34 38.21
N TYR A 114 9.66 -0.88 37.00
CA TYR A 114 10.87 -0.08 36.78
C TYR A 114 10.81 1.29 37.48
N ALA A 115 9.63 1.91 37.56
CA ALA A 115 9.47 3.14 38.35
C ALA A 115 9.72 2.93 39.85
N GLN A 116 9.31 1.78 40.40
CA GLN A 116 9.60 1.42 41.79
C GLN A 116 11.09 1.14 42.01
N LEU A 117 11.73 0.42 41.08
CA LEU A 117 13.16 0.12 41.15
C LEU A 117 14.04 1.37 41.03
N ASP A 118 13.66 2.33 40.18
CA ASP A 118 14.39 3.60 40.06
C ASP A 118 14.31 4.43 41.35
N ARG A 119 13.15 4.46 42.00
CA ARG A 119 13.00 5.06 43.35
C ARG A 119 13.88 4.37 44.38
N LEU A 120 13.88 3.03 44.41
CA LEU A 120 14.72 2.28 45.34
C LEU A 120 16.22 2.55 45.11
N ALA A 121 16.65 2.62 43.85
CA ALA A 121 18.02 2.95 43.49
C ALA A 121 18.39 4.41 43.83
N TYR A 122 17.43 5.33 43.74
CA TYR A 122 17.60 6.70 44.23
C TYR A 122 17.79 6.73 45.75
N ASP A 123 16.94 6.04 46.51
CA ASP A 123 17.02 5.99 47.97
C ASP A 123 18.34 5.35 48.44
N ALA A 124 18.75 4.25 47.80
CA ALA A 124 20.04 3.61 48.07
C ALA A 124 21.22 4.56 47.83
N ARG A 125 21.18 5.36 46.75
CA ARG A 125 22.18 6.40 46.48
C ARG A 125 22.22 7.45 47.60
N GLN A 126 21.06 7.91 48.08
CA GLN A 126 20.99 8.89 49.18
C GLN A 126 21.57 8.33 50.48
N ILE A 127 21.28 7.07 50.82
CA ILE A 127 21.83 6.41 52.01
C ILE A 127 23.34 6.23 51.90
N ILE A 128 23.85 5.76 50.76
CA ILE A 128 25.31 5.60 50.57
C ILE A 128 26.01 6.95 50.64
N HIS A 129 25.41 8.00 50.07
CA HIS A 129 25.96 9.34 50.13
C HIS A 129 26.04 9.87 51.58
N SER A 130 25.05 9.57 52.42
CA SER A 130 25.00 10.07 53.81
C SER A 130 26.05 9.46 54.74
N VAL A 131 26.65 8.32 54.37
CA VAL A 131 27.74 7.65 55.11
C VAL A 131 29.08 7.68 54.37
N SER A 132 29.21 8.53 53.35
CA SER A 132 30.41 8.59 52.50
C SER A 132 31.69 9.06 53.20
N ASP A 133 31.56 9.62 54.41
CA ASP A 133 32.67 10.00 55.29
C ASP A 133 33.34 8.80 55.99
N ILE A 134 32.61 7.70 56.15
CA ILE A 134 33.05 6.50 56.88
C ILE A 134 33.23 5.27 55.99
N THR A 135 32.70 5.25 54.77
CA THR A 135 32.79 4.12 53.84
C THR A 135 33.10 4.56 52.41
N SER A 136 33.76 3.67 51.66
CA SER A 136 34.04 3.80 50.22
C SER A 136 32.99 3.11 49.33
N ALA A 137 31.86 2.70 49.92
CA ALA A 137 30.77 2.05 49.19
C ALA A 137 30.24 2.95 48.07
N THR A 138 30.00 2.36 46.89
CA THR A 138 29.43 3.03 45.72
C THR A 138 28.06 2.46 45.40
N ALA A 139 27.12 3.31 45.02
CA ALA A 139 25.78 2.86 44.65
C ALA A 139 25.80 2.03 43.36
N PRO A 140 24.95 0.99 43.26
CA PRO A 140 24.80 0.21 42.03
C PRO A 140 24.22 1.06 40.89
N SER A 141 24.62 0.74 39.65
CA SER A 141 24.11 1.39 38.43
C SER A 141 22.75 0.83 38.03
N THR A 142 21.85 1.69 37.56
CA THR A 142 20.55 1.31 36.98
C THR A 142 20.54 1.27 35.45
N ALA A 143 21.69 1.51 34.80
CA ALA A 143 21.75 1.64 33.34
C ALA A 143 21.19 0.41 32.59
N HIS A 144 21.62 -0.80 32.96
CA HIS A 144 21.11 -2.05 32.37
C HIS A 144 19.62 -2.30 32.62
N MET A 145 19.09 -1.75 33.72
CA MET A 145 17.67 -1.87 34.03
C MET A 145 16.85 -0.98 33.09
N VAL A 146 17.31 0.26 32.88
CA VAL A 146 16.68 1.19 31.93
C VAL A 146 16.74 0.63 30.51
N GLU A 147 17.91 0.12 30.09
CA GLU A 147 18.09 -0.53 28.79
C GLU A 147 17.14 -1.73 28.63
N SER A 148 17.10 -2.64 29.60
CA SER A 148 16.20 -3.80 29.56
C SER A 148 14.72 -3.43 29.56
N ARG A 149 14.32 -2.34 30.22
CA ARG A 149 12.96 -1.81 30.15
C ARG A 149 12.65 -1.33 28.75
N ASP A 150 13.54 -0.51 28.18
CA ASP A 150 13.34 0.10 26.86
C ASP A 150 13.29 -0.96 25.77
N ASP A 151 14.16 -1.98 25.84
CA ASP A 151 14.13 -3.15 24.96
C ASP A 151 12.80 -3.90 25.06
N SER A 152 12.29 -4.13 26.28
CA SER A 152 11.02 -4.84 26.49
C SER A 152 9.84 -4.05 25.92
N LEU A 153 9.76 -2.75 26.22
CA LEU A 153 8.71 -1.88 25.68
C LEU A 153 8.79 -1.79 24.15
N GLN A 154 9.99 -1.75 23.58
CA GLN A 154 10.18 -1.73 22.13
C GLN A 154 9.67 -3.01 21.46
N VAL A 155 9.88 -4.19 22.08
CA VAL A 155 9.35 -5.46 21.56
C VAL A 155 7.81 -5.43 21.55
N MET A 156 7.19 -4.93 22.62
CA MET A 156 5.74 -4.85 22.75
C MET A 156 5.13 -3.87 21.74
N ASP A 157 5.68 -2.66 21.63
CA ASP A 157 5.29 -1.64 20.65
C ASP A 157 5.50 -2.11 19.20
N LYS A 158 6.52 -2.95 18.95
CA LYS A 158 6.69 -3.57 17.64
C LYS A 158 5.59 -4.58 17.35
N LEU A 159 5.30 -5.49 18.28
CA LEU A 159 4.25 -6.51 18.11
C LEU A 159 2.87 -5.88 17.92
N ASP A 160 2.54 -4.84 18.70
CA ASP A 160 1.28 -4.12 18.60
C ASP A 160 1.10 -3.50 17.22
N ARG A 161 2.10 -2.71 16.76
CA ARG A 161 2.08 -2.10 15.43
C ARG A 161 2.00 -3.12 14.29
N GLN A 162 2.70 -4.24 14.39
CA GLN A 162 2.63 -5.31 13.39
C GLN A 162 1.24 -5.95 13.35
N THR A 163 0.63 -6.17 14.51
CA THR A 163 -0.74 -6.72 14.63
C THR A 163 -1.78 -5.75 14.07
N GLU A 164 -1.68 -4.46 14.39
CA GLU A 164 -2.57 -3.42 13.86
C GLU A 164 -2.44 -3.30 12.33
N HIS A 165 -1.21 -3.23 11.82
CA HIS A 165 -0.94 -3.18 10.39
C HIS A 165 -1.53 -4.41 9.67
N PHE A 166 -1.29 -5.61 10.18
CA PHE A 166 -1.84 -6.85 9.62
C PHE A 166 -3.37 -6.83 9.56
N SER A 167 -4.04 -6.37 10.64
CA SER A 167 -5.50 -6.30 10.70
C SER A 167 -6.14 -5.42 9.62
N THR A 168 -5.39 -4.47 9.07
CA THR A 168 -5.87 -3.51 8.06
C THR A 168 -5.34 -3.78 6.65
N SER A 169 -4.25 -4.56 6.52
CA SER A 169 -3.53 -4.79 5.26
C SER A 169 -4.33 -5.52 4.18
N TYR A 170 -5.33 -6.30 4.57
CA TYR A 170 -6.09 -7.17 3.64
C TYR A 170 -7.50 -6.68 3.31
N ARG A 171 -7.86 -5.45 3.71
CA ARG A 171 -9.18 -4.87 3.39
C ARG A 171 -9.48 -4.90 1.89
N ARG A 172 -8.45 -4.68 1.06
CA ARG A 172 -8.55 -4.71 -0.40
C ARG A 172 -8.94 -6.10 -0.94
N ASP A 173 -8.47 -7.18 -0.31
CA ASP A 173 -8.82 -8.54 -0.74
C ASP A 173 -10.29 -8.83 -0.45
N HIS A 174 -10.79 -8.37 0.70
CA HIS A 174 -12.21 -8.45 1.04
C HIS A 174 -13.09 -7.64 0.07
N GLU A 175 -12.72 -6.38 -0.20
CA GLU A 175 -13.45 -5.51 -1.13
C GLU A 175 -13.53 -6.12 -2.54
N GLN A 176 -12.44 -6.71 -3.03
CA GLN A 176 -12.41 -7.37 -4.33
C GLN A 176 -13.36 -8.57 -4.41
N MET A 177 -13.41 -9.40 -3.37
CA MET A 177 -14.34 -10.53 -3.31
C MET A 177 -15.79 -10.05 -3.26
N GLN A 178 -16.09 -9.02 -2.46
CA GLN A 178 -17.43 -8.42 -2.41
C GLN A 178 -17.87 -7.86 -3.76
N SER A 179 -17.00 -7.14 -4.45
CA SER A 179 -17.31 -6.65 -5.80
C SER A 179 -17.56 -7.81 -6.77
N ALA A 180 -16.79 -8.90 -6.71
CA ALA A 180 -16.99 -10.06 -7.58
C ALA A 180 -18.35 -10.73 -7.32
N PHE A 181 -18.73 -10.94 -6.05
CA PHE A 181 -20.05 -11.46 -5.69
C PHE A 181 -21.17 -10.56 -6.20
N HIS A 182 -21.05 -9.25 -5.98
CA HIS A 182 -22.04 -8.28 -6.43
C HIS A 182 -22.27 -8.33 -7.94
N GLU A 183 -21.21 -8.42 -8.74
CA GLU A 183 -21.34 -8.48 -10.20
C GLU A 183 -21.97 -9.80 -10.67
N ILE A 184 -21.65 -10.93 -10.03
CA ILE A 184 -22.29 -12.21 -10.32
C ILE A 184 -23.78 -12.16 -9.98
N GLU A 185 -24.14 -11.66 -8.80
CA GLU A 185 -25.54 -11.52 -8.38
C GLU A 185 -26.32 -10.59 -9.32
N SER A 186 -25.70 -9.48 -9.74
CA SER A 186 -26.26 -8.51 -10.68
C SER A 186 -26.57 -9.18 -12.02
N LEU A 187 -25.61 -9.93 -12.56
CA LEU A 187 -25.79 -10.71 -13.80
C LEU A 187 -26.92 -11.74 -13.65
N MET A 188 -26.88 -12.57 -12.60
CA MET A 188 -27.91 -13.58 -12.35
C MET A 188 -29.31 -12.94 -12.26
N ARG A 189 -29.42 -11.79 -11.58
CA ARG A 189 -30.66 -11.03 -11.46
C ARG A 189 -31.14 -10.46 -12.79
N LYS A 190 -30.25 -9.91 -13.62
CA LYS A 190 -30.60 -9.41 -14.97
C LYS A 190 -31.16 -10.54 -15.84
N VAL A 191 -30.51 -11.71 -15.83
CA VAL A 191 -30.99 -12.88 -16.58
C VAL A 191 -32.29 -13.43 -16.02
N SER A 192 -32.44 -13.53 -14.69
CA SER A 192 -33.66 -14.08 -14.07
C SER A 192 -34.87 -13.16 -14.16
N SER A 193 -34.65 -11.83 -14.13
CA SER A 193 -35.72 -10.83 -14.23
C SER A 193 -36.22 -10.64 -15.66
N TYR A 194 -35.42 -11.02 -16.66
CA TYR A 194 -35.83 -11.02 -18.05
C TYR A 194 -36.80 -12.18 -18.28
N LYS A 195 -38.10 -11.87 -18.28
CA LYS A 195 -39.17 -12.83 -18.53
C LYS A 195 -39.52 -12.82 -20.02
N PRO A 196 -39.16 -13.84 -20.80
CA PRO A 196 -39.88 -14.08 -22.05
C PRO A 196 -41.33 -14.44 -21.75
N SER A 197 -42.22 -14.11 -22.69
CA SER A 197 -43.54 -14.75 -22.80
C SER A 197 -43.40 -16.28 -22.85
N GLU A 198 -44.50 -17.00 -22.61
CA GLU A 198 -44.62 -18.48 -22.51
C GLU A 198 -43.49 -19.29 -23.17
N ARG A 199 -43.00 -20.34 -22.50
CA ARG A 199 -41.94 -21.22 -23.04
C ARG A 199 -42.37 -21.80 -24.40
N THR A 200 -41.82 -21.26 -25.48
CA THR A 200 -41.98 -21.75 -26.86
C THR A 200 -40.80 -22.66 -27.24
N THR A 201 -40.89 -23.29 -28.41
CA THR A 201 -39.77 -24.03 -29.02
C THR A 201 -38.57 -23.13 -29.38
N ASP A 202 -38.77 -21.82 -29.50
CA ASP A 202 -37.74 -20.85 -29.86
C ASP A 202 -37.21 -20.08 -28.63
N TRP A 203 -37.59 -20.50 -27.42
CA TRP A 203 -37.26 -19.82 -26.17
C TRP A 203 -35.78 -19.46 -26.05
N PHE A 204 -34.87 -20.39 -26.35
CA PHE A 204 -33.43 -20.11 -26.27
C PHE A 204 -33.00 -19.04 -27.28
N SER A 205 -33.46 -19.15 -28.53
CA SER A 205 -33.17 -18.20 -29.60
C SER A 205 -33.66 -16.79 -29.25
N ASP A 206 -34.84 -16.68 -28.63
CA ASP A 206 -35.42 -15.40 -28.23
C ASP A 206 -34.64 -14.75 -27.08
N GLN A 207 -34.08 -15.56 -26.18
CA GLN A 207 -33.36 -15.08 -24.99
C GLN A 207 -31.89 -14.79 -25.23
N LEU A 208 -31.26 -15.54 -26.13
CA LEU A 208 -29.82 -15.55 -26.32
C LEU A 208 -29.23 -14.16 -26.59
N PRO A 209 -29.78 -13.30 -27.48
CA PRO A 209 -29.20 -11.98 -27.72
C PRO A 209 -29.16 -11.10 -26.45
N ARG A 210 -30.20 -11.18 -25.62
CA ARG A 210 -30.27 -10.37 -24.40
C ARG A 210 -29.31 -10.88 -23.34
N VAL A 211 -29.23 -12.20 -23.19
CA VAL A 211 -28.29 -12.85 -22.27
C VAL A 211 -26.85 -12.57 -22.68
N GLN A 212 -26.53 -12.66 -23.97
CA GLN A 212 -25.21 -12.27 -24.50
C GLN A 212 -24.88 -10.80 -24.19
N SER A 213 -25.83 -9.89 -24.31
CA SER A 213 -25.64 -8.47 -23.93
C SER A 213 -25.34 -8.33 -22.44
N PHE A 214 -26.12 -8.98 -21.56
CA PHE A 214 -25.86 -8.94 -20.12
C PHE A 214 -24.50 -9.55 -19.75
N MET A 215 -24.11 -10.63 -20.42
CA MET A 215 -22.81 -11.26 -20.27
C MET A 215 -21.68 -10.35 -20.73
N ALA A 216 -21.84 -9.65 -21.85
CA ALA A 216 -20.86 -8.68 -22.32
C ALA A 216 -20.70 -7.53 -21.31
N GLU A 217 -21.80 -6.96 -20.83
CA GLU A 217 -21.79 -5.92 -19.78
C GLU A 217 -21.07 -6.40 -18.51
N ALA A 218 -21.32 -7.63 -18.06
CA ALA A 218 -20.65 -8.19 -16.88
C ALA A 218 -19.15 -8.40 -17.13
N LYS A 219 -18.76 -8.87 -18.32
CA LYS A 219 -17.35 -9.06 -18.70
C LYS A 219 -16.55 -7.76 -18.79
N GLU A 220 -17.19 -6.61 -18.97
CA GLU A 220 -16.56 -5.29 -18.88
C GLU A 220 -16.28 -4.87 -17.42
N GLN A 221 -16.97 -5.46 -16.44
CA GLN A 221 -16.74 -5.16 -15.03
C GLN A 221 -15.46 -5.83 -14.55
N THR A 222 -14.53 -5.03 -14.02
CA THR A 222 -13.19 -5.52 -13.62
C THR A 222 -13.28 -6.66 -12.60
N ALA A 223 -14.21 -6.57 -11.64
CA ALA A 223 -14.37 -7.57 -10.59
C ALA A 223 -14.81 -8.94 -11.15
N PHE A 224 -15.79 -8.95 -12.06
CA PHE A 224 -16.26 -10.16 -12.73
C PHE A 224 -15.21 -10.70 -13.71
N HIS A 225 -14.64 -9.84 -14.56
CA HIS A 225 -13.61 -10.22 -15.53
C HIS A 225 -12.44 -10.94 -14.87
N ARG A 226 -11.99 -10.42 -13.71
CA ARG A 226 -10.89 -11.03 -12.96
C ARG A 226 -11.18 -12.49 -12.58
N MET A 227 -12.42 -12.84 -12.27
CA MET A 227 -12.80 -14.21 -11.93
C MET A 227 -12.74 -15.17 -13.12
N LEU A 228 -12.79 -14.64 -14.35
CA LEU A 228 -12.62 -15.44 -15.57
C LEU A 228 -11.15 -15.72 -15.90
N LEU A 229 -10.22 -14.96 -15.34
CA LEU A 229 -8.80 -15.11 -15.63
C LEU A 229 -8.21 -16.34 -14.94
N SER A 230 -7.23 -16.97 -15.59
CA SER A 230 -6.37 -17.97 -14.95
C SER A 230 -5.54 -17.34 -13.83
N GLN A 231 -5.03 -18.16 -12.90
CA GLN A 231 -4.14 -17.67 -11.84
C GLN A 231 -2.91 -16.93 -12.35
N LYS A 232 -2.32 -17.46 -13.42
CA LYS A 232 -1.15 -16.86 -14.05
C LYS A 232 -1.47 -15.46 -14.57
N ASP A 233 -2.64 -15.30 -15.17
CA ASP A 233 -3.08 -14.02 -15.73
C ASP A 233 -3.46 -13.01 -14.65
N ARG A 234 -4.15 -13.44 -13.58
CA ARG A 234 -4.43 -12.60 -12.41
C ARG A 234 -3.14 -12.07 -11.78
N THR A 235 -2.17 -12.96 -11.59
CA THR A 235 -0.86 -12.60 -11.02
C THR A 235 -0.13 -11.61 -11.92
N ARG A 236 -0.15 -11.84 -13.24
CA ARG A 236 0.43 -10.93 -14.22
C ARG A 236 -0.24 -9.55 -14.18
N GLN A 237 -1.57 -9.49 -14.11
CA GLN A 237 -2.29 -8.22 -13.99
C GLN A 237 -1.93 -7.47 -12.71
N ASN A 238 -1.87 -8.15 -11.56
CA ASN A 238 -1.47 -7.53 -10.30
C ASN A 238 -0.06 -6.92 -10.37
N ILE A 239 0.91 -7.64 -10.94
CA ILE A 239 2.28 -7.14 -11.13
C ILE A 239 2.29 -5.91 -12.04
N LEU A 240 1.53 -5.94 -13.14
CA LEU A 240 1.43 -4.80 -14.07
C LEU A 240 0.78 -3.58 -13.41
N SER A 241 -0.27 -3.78 -12.61
CA SER A 241 -0.91 -2.73 -11.83
C SER A 241 0.06 -2.09 -10.84
N GLN A 242 0.81 -2.91 -10.09
CA GLN A 242 1.82 -2.44 -9.13
C GLN A 242 2.93 -1.62 -9.79
N ARG A 243 3.43 -2.06 -10.96
CA ARG A 243 4.42 -1.31 -11.74
C ARG A 243 3.87 0.05 -12.18
N LYS A 244 2.62 0.09 -12.63
CA LYS A 244 1.97 1.32 -13.06
C LYS A 244 1.82 2.32 -11.91
N THR A 245 1.48 1.87 -10.69
CA THR A 245 1.45 2.75 -9.50
C THR A 245 2.83 3.28 -9.15
N LEU A 246 3.86 2.43 -9.14
CA LEU A 246 5.25 2.85 -8.89
C LEU A 246 5.74 3.89 -9.90
N ASP A 247 5.39 3.76 -11.18
CA ASP A 247 5.74 4.74 -12.21
C ASP A 247 5.00 6.07 -12.03
N ILE A 248 3.76 6.05 -11.56
CA ILE A 248 2.98 7.26 -11.25
C ILE A 248 3.57 7.98 -10.04
N GLU A 249 3.88 7.26 -8.96
CA GLU A 249 4.49 7.81 -7.75
C GLU A 249 5.87 8.43 -8.03
N ARG A 250 6.69 7.75 -8.82
CA ARG A 250 8.00 8.29 -9.26
C ARG A 250 7.86 9.57 -10.07
N ARG A 251 6.88 9.64 -10.98
CA ARG A 251 6.62 10.87 -11.76
C ARG A 251 6.08 12.01 -10.88
N GLY A 252 5.25 11.70 -9.89
CA GLY A 252 4.76 12.69 -8.92
C GLY A 252 5.89 13.24 -8.05
N GLY A 253 6.76 12.36 -7.52
CA GLY A 253 7.93 12.77 -6.75
C GLY A 253 8.92 13.61 -7.55
N LEU A 254 9.16 13.26 -8.83
CA LEU A 254 10.03 14.05 -9.71
C LEU A 254 9.48 15.46 -9.93
N ARG A 255 8.18 15.59 -10.19
CA ARG A 255 7.53 16.90 -10.36
C ARG A 255 7.57 17.76 -9.10
N SER A 256 7.34 17.15 -7.95
CA SER A 256 7.42 17.87 -6.66
C SER A 256 8.84 18.38 -6.40
N TYR A 257 9.87 17.60 -6.74
CA TYR A 257 11.26 18.03 -6.66
C TYR A 257 11.56 19.16 -7.66
N GLU A 258 11.11 19.04 -8.91
CA GLU A 258 11.27 20.09 -9.94
C GLU A 258 10.60 21.41 -9.52
N GLU A 259 9.37 21.38 -8.99
CA GLU A 259 8.65 22.55 -8.50
C GLU A 259 9.38 23.20 -7.31
N GLN A 260 9.83 22.39 -6.35
CA GLN A 260 10.55 22.88 -5.16
C GLN A 260 11.91 23.48 -5.51
N THR A 261 12.62 22.92 -6.52
CA THR A 261 13.86 23.50 -7.02
C THR A 261 13.62 24.82 -7.77
N ALA A 262 12.54 24.94 -8.54
CA ALA A 262 12.18 26.16 -9.24
C ALA A 262 11.78 27.28 -8.26
N GLU A 263 11.03 26.95 -7.21
CA GLU A 263 10.62 27.88 -6.15
C GLU A 263 11.83 28.38 -5.34
N ASN A 264 12.75 27.49 -4.97
CA ASN A 264 14.01 27.85 -4.30
C ASN A 264 14.91 28.72 -5.18
N ALA A 265 14.99 28.43 -6.49
CA ALA A 265 15.72 29.27 -7.43
C ALA A 265 15.09 30.68 -7.53
N SER A 266 13.76 30.77 -7.64
CA SER A 266 13.03 32.05 -7.67
C SER A 266 13.20 32.87 -6.37
N ALA A 267 13.21 32.21 -5.21
CA ALA A 267 13.49 32.84 -3.92
C ALA A 267 14.94 33.35 -3.81
N TYR A 268 15.90 32.64 -4.41
CA TYR A 268 17.30 33.08 -4.47
C TYR A 268 17.46 34.33 -5.36
N TYR A 269 16.83 34.36 -6.54
CA TYR A 269 16.90 35.49 -7.47
C TYR A 269 16.15 36.74 -6.98
N SER A 270 15.01 36.58 -6.30
CA SER A 270 14.25 37.71 -5.73
C SER A 270 14.96 38.36 -4.53
N LYS A 271 15.78 37.59 -3.80
CA LYS A 271 16.59 38.10 -2.67
C LYS A 271 17.87 38.83 -3.14
N ALA A 272 18.32 38.58 -4.37
CA ALA A 272 19.45 39.27 -4.99
C ALA A 272 19.07 40.66 -5.55
N THR A 273 17.80 40.90 -5.86
CA THR A 273 17.30 42.11 -6.54
C THR A 273 16.76 43.20 -5.60
N SER A 274 16.80 43.03 -4.27
CA SER A 274 16.50 44.13 -3.34
C SER A 274 17.68 45.13 -3.33
N ALA A 275 17.58 46.13 -4.21
CA ALA A 275 18.56 47.17 -4.52
C ALA A 275 19.21 47.81 -3.27
N LYS A 276 20.42 47.36 -2.95
CA LYS A 276 21.40 48.20 -2.28
C LYS A 276 22.07 49.01 -3.39
N GLN A 277 21.87 50.32 -3.42
CA GLN A 277 22.50 51.18 -4.42
C GLN A 277 24.00 51.25 -4.09
N TYR A 278 24.81 50.51 -4.84
CA TYR A 278 26.26 50.47 -4.64
C TYR A 278 26.90 51.71 -5.24
N ASP A 279 27.76 52.39 -4.48
CA ASP A 279 28.72 53.33 -5.04
C ASP A 279 29.87 52.51 -5.64
N PHE A 280 29.79 52.23 -6.95
CA PHE A 280 30.79 51.44 -7.66
C PHE A 280 32.16 52.12 -7.73
N SER A 281 32.26 53.43 -7.48
CA SER A 281 33.55 54.13 -7.47
C SER A 281 34.44 53.71 -6.28
N ALA A 282 33.84 53.19 -5.22
CA ALA A 282 34.54 52.74 -4.01
C ALA A 282 35.20 51.35 -4.13
N TYR A 283 35.17 50.74 -5.32
CA TYR A 283 35.70 49.40 -5.59
C TYR A 283 36.72 49.42 -6.72
N ASP A 284 37.78 48.64 -6.53
CA ASP A 284 38.73 48.26 -7.57
C ASP A 284 38.04 47.26 -8.51
N LYS A 285 38.15 47.48 -9.82
CA LYS A 285 37.44 46.69 -10.84
C LYS A 285 38.46 45.95 -11.67
N GLU A 286 38.35 44.62 -11.67
CA GLU A 286 39.17 43.76 -12.50
C GLU A 286 38.29 42.95 -13.43
N ARG A 287 38.65 42.90 -14.71
CA ARG A 287 37.91 42.11 -15.68
C ARG A 287 38.49 40.69 -15.73
N ILE A 288 37.70 39.72 -15.29
CA ILE A 288 38.06 38.30 -15.33
C ILE A 288 37.13 37.61 -16.33
N GLY A 289 37.68 37.24 -17.49
CA GLY A 289 36.89 36.71 -18.60
C GLY A 289 35.88 37.73 -19.13
N ASN A 290 34.58 37.39 -19.11
CA ASN A 290 33.51 38.29 -19.55
C ASN A 290 32.79 39.02 -18.42
N THR A 291 33.32 38.95 -17.19
CA THR A 291 32.67 39.48 -16.00
C THR A 291 33.60 40.44 -15.29
N TRP A 292 33.05 41.56 -14.83
CA TRP A 292 33.74 42.50 -13.96
C TRP A 292 33.63 42.03 -12.51
N VAL A 293 34.77 41.81 -11.87
CA VAL A 293 34.85 41.46 -10.46
C VAL A 293 35.31 42.70 -9.69
N LEU A 294 34.49 43.12 -8.73
CA LEU A 294 34.76 44.24 -7.85
C LEU A 294 35.40 43.72 -6.57
N SER A 295 36.43 44.42 -6.11
CA SER A 295 37.08 44.18 -4.82
C SER A 295 37.24 45.47 -4.06
N LYS A 296 37.35 45.39 -2.73
CA LYS A 296 37.61 46.55 -1.87
C LYS A 296 38.84 46.26 -1.03
N ASN A 297 39.86 47.11 -1.12
CA ASN A 297 41.16 46.88 -0.48
C ASN A 297 41.78 45.51 -0.83
N GLY A 298 41.63 45.08 -2.10
CA GLY A 298 42.18 43.81 -2.60
C GLY A 298 41.48 42.54 -2.10
N LYS A 299 40.30 42.63 -1.47
CA LYS A 299 39.49 41.47 -1.05
C LYS A 299 38.12 41.46 -1.74
N VAL A 300 37.69 40.27 -2.15
CA VAL A 300 36.34 40.01 -2.64
C VAL A 300 35.56 39.33 -1.51
N ASP A 301 34.97 40.15 -0.65
CA ASP A 301 34.04 39.66 0.37
C ASP A 301 32.61 39.54 -0.18
N GLN A 302 31.67 39.11 0.66
CA GLN A 302 30.28 38.90 0.26
C GLN A 302 29.61 40.20 -0.25
N GLU A 303 30.06 41.38 0.21
CA GLU A 303 29.52 42.66 -0.22
C GLU A 303 30.11 43.07 -1.58
N ALA A 304 31.40 42.85 -1.79
CA ALA A 304 32.08 43.05 -3.07
C ALA A 304 31.59 42.09 -4.17
N ALA A 305 31.25 40.85 -3.81
CA ALA A 305 30.63 39.89 -4.73
C ALA A 305 29.25 40.37 -5.22
N ARG A 306 28.39 40.85 -4.31
CA ARG A 306 27.10 41.45 -4.68
C ARG A 306 27.24 42.75 -5.47
N ALA A 307 28.25 43.56 -5.15
CA ALA A 307 28.58 44.76 -5.93
C ALA A 307 29.05 44.38 -7.35
N SER A 308 29.76 43.26 -7.51
CA SER A 308 30.16 42.72 -8.82
C SER A 308 28.95 42.34 -9.64
N GLU A 309 28.01 41.59 -9.06
CA GLU A 309 26.76 41.19 -9.73
C GLU A 309 25.96 42.42 -10.18
N ALA A 310 25.73 43.37 -9.27
CA ALA A 310 25.02 44.62 -9.57
C ALA A 310 25.72 45.45 -10.65
N TYR A 311 27.05 45.50 -10.66
CA TYR A 311 27.82 46.23 -11.67
C TYR A 311 27.70 45.59 -13.06
N ASN A 312 27.74 44.26 -13.16
CA ASN A 312 27.56 43.56 -14.44
C ASN A 312 26.12 43.65 -14.95
N GLU A 313 25.11 43.63 -14.08
CA GLU A 313 23.73 43.88 -14.47
C GLU A 313 23.52 45.31 -14.95
N ALA A 314 24.08 46.31 -14.26
CA ALA A 314 23.99 47.70 -14.68
C ALA A 314 24.67 47.95 -16.05
N ILE A 315 25.77 47.24 -16.36
CA ILE A 315 26.35 47.23 -17.71
C ILE A 315 25.41 46.56 -18.72
N LYS A 316 24.86 45.39 -18.38
CA LYS A 316 23.96 44.64 -19.27
C LYS A 316 22.67 45.41 -19.59
N ASN A 317 22.16 46.16 -18.62
CA ASN A 317 20.96 46.98 -18.73
C ASN A 317 21.24 48.36 -19.36
N GLY A 318 22.51 48.68 -19.64
CA GLY A 318 22.92 49.94 -20.28
C GLY A 318 22.95 51.16 -19.36
N GLU A 319 22.85 50.96 -18.05
CA GLU A 319 22.90 52.00 -17.03
C GLU A 319 24.32 52.50 -16.77
N ILE A 320 25.33 51.66 -17.02
CA ILE A 320 26.75 52.00 -16.96
C ILE A 320 27.37 51.82 -18.34
N GLN A 321 27.91 52.91 -18.88
CA GLN A 321 28.71 52.88 -20.11
C GLN A 321 30.17 52.68 -19.75
N LEU A 322 30.80 51.67 -20.34
CA LEU A 322 32.25 51.46 -20.23
C LEU A 322 32.93 52.44 -21.19
N GLU A 323 33.67 53.41 -20.67
CA GLU A 323 34.57 54.19 -21.53
C GLU A 323 35.63 53.23 -22.08
N GLY A 324 35.66 53.10 -23.41
CA GLY A 324 36.70 52.34 -24.10
C GLY A 324 38.06 53.03 -23.97
N PRO A 325 39.15 52.39 -24.40
CA PRO A 325 40.42 53.10 -24.56
C PRO A 325 40.28 54.31 -25.49
#